data_AF-A0A1Y3N8N5-F1
#
_entry.id   AF-A0A1Y3N8N5-F1
#
_cell.length_a   1.000
_cell.length_b   1.000
_cell.length_c   1.000
_cell.angle_alpha   90.00
_cell.angle_beta   90.00
_cell.angle_gamma   90.00
#
_symmetry.space_group_name_H-M   'P 1'
#
loop_
_entity.id
_entity.type
_entity.pdbx_description
1 polymer ?
#
loop_
_entity_poly.entity_id
_entity_poly.type
_entity_poly.pdbx_seq_one_letter_code
_entity_poly.pdbx_strand_id
1 'polypeptide(L)'
;MKSFLLLINIIFIFSLTLVNAINVNNSTVSTNDCQIYYSIIGTNDGSCEKNEYNPASFSSAIHKNGRITEMHIKAAKIKSISPSIAELSELEKLELYYMPITELPNEFFQLKKLKELIQLEKIPPSIGELSELEKLNIEQNERNEIKEIPNELFKLKKLREL
;
A
#
# COMPACT_ATOMS: atom_id res chain seq x y z
N MET A 1 22.33 46.57 -29.40
CA MET A 1 22.89 45.42 -30.13
C MET A 1 23.79 44.64 -29.18
N LYS A 2 23.36 43.42 -28.82
CA LYS A 2 24.13 42.25 -28.34
C LYS A 2 25.33 42.46 -27.39
N SER A 3 25.19 41.93 -26.17
CA SER A 3 25.95 40.77 -25.62
C SER A 3 25.50 40.65 -24.15
N PHE A 4 24.72 39.69 -23.62
CA PHE A 4 24.64 38.21 -23.68
C PHE A 4 25.95 37.44 -23.40
N LEU A 5 25.93 36.74 -22.24
CA LEU A 5 26.74 35.60 -21.75
C LEU A 5 28.19 35.94 -21.32
N LEU A 6 28.78 35.47 -20.22
CA LEU A 6 28.54 34.37 -19.26
C LEU A 6 29.42 34.67 -18.01
N LEU A 7 28.97 34.46 -16.76
CA LEU A 7 29.48 33.47 -15.77
C LEU A 7 28.97 33.96 -14.38
N ILE A 8 27.94 33.36 -13.77
CA ILE A 8 28.00 32.19 -12.88
C ILE A 8 29.01 32.39 -11.74
N ASN A 9 28.58 32.80 -10.54
CA ASN A 9 28.37 31.90 -9.38
C ASN A 9 28.17 32.67 -8.04
N ILE A 10 27.21 32.17 -7.24
CA ILE A 10 27.15 32.22 -5.75
C ILE A 10 26.77 33.63 -5.22
N ILE A 11 25.64 33.87 -4.56
CA ILE A 11 25.23 33.33 -3.26
C ILE A 11 23.70 33.46 -3.13
N PHE A 12 23.08 32.36 -2.70
CA PHE A 12 21.72 32.24 -2.15
C PHE A 12 21.22 33.50 -1.43
N ILE A 13 19.96 33.92 -1.66
CA ILE A 13 18.96 34.33 -0.64
C ILE A 13 17.76 35.02 -1.33
N PHE A 14 16.59 34.39 -1.14
CA PHE A 14 15.21 34.90 -1.22
C PHE A 14 14.64 35.38 -2.58
N SER A 15 13.58 34.70 -3.05
CA SER A 15 12.22 35.27 -2.94
C SER A 15 11.14 34.27 -3.36
N LEU A 16 10.01 34.38 -2.66
CA LEU A 16 8.77 33.65 -2.84
C LEU A 16 8.05 34.13 -4.12
N THR A 17 7.31 33.22 -4.75
CA THR A 17 6.22 33.42 -5.74
C THR A 17 6.62 33.85 -7.17
N LEU A 18 6.66 32.91 -8.12
CA LEU A 18 5.61 32.63 -9.13
C LEU A 18 6.22 31.79 -10.27
N VAL A 19 5.91 30.50 -10.35
CA VAL A 19 5.81 29.80 -11.64
C VAL A 19 4.48 29.06 -11.63
N ASN A 20 3.52 29.66 -12.32
CA ASN A 20 2.25 29.05 -12.62
C ASN A 20 2.42 27.94 -13.66
N ALA A 21 1.59 26.91 -13.50
CA ALA A 21 1.07 26.03 -14.54
C ALA A 21 2.06 25.07 -15.22
N ILE A 22 2.25 23.90 -14.58
CA ILE A 22 2.12 22.65 -15.33
C ILE A 22 0.92 21.91 -14.75
N ASN A 23 -0.15 21.92 -15.54
CA ASN A 23 -1.34 21.11 -15.35
C ASN A 23 -0.96 19.62 -15.51
N VAL A 24 -0.86 18.89 -14.40
CA VAL A 24 -0.88 17.42 -14.41
C VAL A 24 -2.16 17.00 -13.70
N ASN A 25 -3.18 16.71 -14.50
CA ASN A 25 -4.46 16.18 -14.08
C ASN A 25 -4.27 14.88 -13.26
N ASN A 26 -4.96 14.79 -12.12
CA ASN A 26 -5.33 13.57 -11.38
C ASN A 26 -4.25 12.49 -11.18
N SER A 27 -3.59 12.52 -10.03
CA SER A 27 -3.09 11.39 -9.20
C SER A 27 -1.77 11.76 -8.53
N THR A 28 -1.78 12.76 -7.64
CA THR A 28 -0.67 12.93 -6.70
C THR A 28 -0.78 11.82 -5.66
N VAL A 29 -0.19 10.67 -5.93
CA VAL A 29 0.37 9.84 -4.85
C VAL A 29 1.24 10.81 -4.06
N SER A 30 0.85 11.16 -2.84
CA SER A 30 1.69 12.04 -2.04
C SER A 30 3.05 11.35 -1.89
N THR A 31 4.16 12.07 -1.88
CA THR A 31 5.50 11.46 -1.69
C THR A 31 5.54 10.52 -0.47
N ASN A 32 4.68 10.77 0.52
CA ASN A 32 4.44 9.94 1.69
C ASN A 32 3.79 8.57 1.37
N ASP A 33 2.81 8.50 0.46
CA ASP A 33 2.15 7.23 0.09
C ASP A 33 3.10 6.28 -0.65
N CYS A 34 3.99 6.84 -1.47
CA CYS A 34 5.04 6.06 -2.12
C CYS A 34 6.00 5.45 -1.09
N GLN A 35 6.46 6.25 -0.12
CA GLN A 35 7.33 5.76 0.95
C GLN A 35 6.65 4.69 1.82
N ILE A 36 5.36 4.88 2.13
CA ILE A 36 4.55 3.89 2.87
C ILE A 36 4.40 2.59 2.07
N TYR A 37 4.14 2.67 0.76
CA TYR A 37 4.11 1.47 -0.09
C TYR A 37 5.40 0.68 0.03
N TYR A 38 6.55 1.35 -0.13
CA TYR A 38 7.87 0.71 -0.06
C TYR A 38 8.19 0.15 1.34
N SER A 39 7.81 0.84 2.42
CA SER A 39 7.97 0.31 3.78
C SER A 39 7.15 -0.97 3.99
N ILE A 40 5.93 -1.02 3.47
CA ILE A 40 5.02 -2.16 3.57
C ILE A 40 5.50 -3.36 2.76
N ILE A 41 6.09 -3.14 1.59
CA ILE A 41 6.59 -4.25 0.77
C ILE A 41 8.03 -4.65 1.13
N GLY A 42 8.66 -3.94 2.06
CA GLY A 42 10.01 -4.23 2.55
C GLY A 42 11.12 -4.01 1.52
N THR A 43 10.92 -3.12 0.54
CA THR A 43 11.93 -2.77 -0.46
C THR A 43 11.99 -1.26 -0.63
N ASN A 44 13.06 -0.73 -1.23
CA ASN A 44 13.13 0.68 -1.65
C ASN A 44 14.15 0.78 -2.80
N ASP A 45 13.72 1.22 -3.97
CA ASP A 45 14.59 1.43 -5.15
C ASP A 45 14.92 2.91 -5.41
N GLY A 46 14.46 3.80 -4.52
CA GLY A 46 14.61 5.24 -4.61
C GLY A 46 13.70 5.88 -5.67
N SER A 47 12.75 5.16 -6.27
CA SER A 47 11.88 5.70 -7.33
C SER A 47 10.98 6.83 -6.82
N CYS A 48 10.55 6.79 -5.56
CA CYS A 48 9.76 7.87 -4.93
C CYS A 48 10.44 9.24 -4.99
N GLU A 49 11.77 9.26 -4.90
CA GLU A 49 12.57 10.49 -4.84
C GLU A 49 13.02 10.95 -6.23
N LYS A 50 13.07 10.04 -7.20
CA LYS A 50 13.62 10.30 -8.54
C LYS A 50 12.58 10.77 -9.57
N ASN A 51 11.29 10.82 -9.22
CA ASN A 51 10.18 11.05 -10.17
C ASN A 51 10.23 10.10 -11.39
N GLU A 52 10.84 8.92 -11.22
CA GLU A 52 10.88 7.86 -12.24
C GLU A 52 9.56 7.06 -12.21
N TYR A 53 9.38 6.13 -13.15
CA TYR A 53 8.25 5.19 -13.13
C TYR A 53 8.15 4.54 -11.74
N ASN A 54 7.16 4.98 -10.98
CA ASN A 54 6.96 4.53 -9.62
C ASN A 54 6.07 3.28 -9.69
N PRO A 55 6.56 2.08 -9.32
CA PRO A 55 5.71 0.89 -9.28
C PRO A 55 4.57 1.03 -8.26
N ALA A 56 4.68 1.94 -7.27
CA ALA A 56 3.56 2.34 -6.43
C ALA A 56 2.47 3.12 -7.20
N SER A 57 2.67 3.54 -8.46
CA SER A 57 1.62 4.18 -9.28
C SER A 57 0.45 3.23 -9.59
N PHE A 58 0.65 1.93 -9.42
CA PHE A 58 -0.42 0.91 -9.52
C PHE A 58 -1.07 0.60 -8.18
N SER A 59 -0.48 1.12 -7.11
CA SER A 59 -0.98 1.05 -5.76
C SER A 59 -1.63 2.38 -5.41
N SER A 60 -2.62 2.37 -4.54
CA SER A 60 -3.29 3.60 -4.10
C SER A 60 -3.60 3.52 -2.62
N ALA A 61 -3.60 4.68 -1.97
CA ALA A 61 -4.00 4.82 -0.58
C ALA A 61 -5.12 5.85 -0.50
N ILE A 62 -6.19 5.50 0.21
CA ILE A 62 -7.28 6.42 0.54
C ILE A 62 -7.11 6.83 1.99
N HIS A 63 -7.17 8.14 2.22
CA HIS A 63 -7.00 8.73 3.54
C HIS A 63 -8.31 9.27 4.09
N LYS A 64 -8.53 9.08 5.38
CA LYS A 64 -9.57 9.75 6.17
C LYS A 64 -8.91 10.41 7.37
N ASN A 65 -9.12 11.72 7.53
CA ASN A 65 -8.52 12.51 8.61
C ASN A 65 -6.99 12.37 8.70
N GLY A 66 -6.29 12.27 7.56
CA GLY A 66 -4.83 12.15 7.51
C GLY A 66 -4.28 10.78 7.90
N ARG A 67 -5.12 9.74 7.90
CA ARG A 67 -4.74 8.35 8.13
C ARG A 67 -5.20 7.49 6.96
N ILE A 68 -4.40 6.50 6.58
CA ILE A 68 -4.75 5.54 5.54
C ILE A 68 -5.84 4.61 6.08
N THR A 69 -6.97 4.57 5.38
CA THR A 69 -8.09 3.67 5.69
C THR A 69 -8.28 2.60 4.62
N GLU A 70 -7.84 2.85 3.39
CA GLU A 70 -7.88 1.84 2.33
C GLU A 70 -6.55 1.83 1.59
N MET A 71 -6.03 0.65 1.32
CA MET A 71 -4.80 0.47 0.57
C MET A 71 -4.98 -0.62 -0.48
N HIS A 72 -4.60 -0.27 -1.71
CA HIS A 72 -4.56 -1.18 -2.84
C HIS A 72 -3.10 -1.37 -3.19
N ILE A 73 -2.60 -2.60 -3.11
CA ILE A 73 -1.22 -2.94 -3.43
C ILE A 73 -1.25 -3.83 -4.66
N LYS A 74 -0.55 -3.42 -5.73
CA LYS A 74 -0.48 -4.21 -6.96
C LYS A 74 0.95 -4.46 -7.37
N ALA A 75 1.40 -5.72 -7.35
CA ALA A 75 2.74 -6.05 -7.83
C ALA A 75 2.96 -7.54 -8.09
N ALA A 76 3.38 -7.88 -9.32
CA ALA A 76 3.58 -9.25 -9.78
C ALA A 76 4.72 -10.05 -9.12
N LYS A 77 5.58 -9.42 -8.31
CA LYS A 77 6.81 -10.04 -7.77
C LYS A 77 6.99 -9.90 -6.26
N ILE A 78 6.00 -9.36 -5.55
CA ILE A 78 6.10 -9.17 -4.10
C ILE A 78 5.60 -10.43 -3.41
N LYS A 79 6.47 -11.03 -2.59
CA LYS A 79 6.23 -12.32 -1.94
C LYS A 79 5.85 -12.21 -0.47
N SER A 80 6.03 -11.03 0.11
CA SER A 80 5.84 -10.81 1.55
C SER A 80 5.38 -9.38 1.82
N ILE A 81 4.66 -9.22 2.92
CA ILE A 81 4.38 -7.94 3.54
C ILE A 81 5.33 -7.78 4.74
N SER A 82 5.90 -6.59 4.91
CA SER A 82 6.76 -6.19 6.01
C SER A 82 5.95 -5.94 7.29
N PRO A 83 6.53 -6.17 8.49
CA PRO A 83 5.89 -5.83 9.77
C PRO A 83 5.37 -4.39 9.89
N SER A 84 5.95 -3.43 9.15
CA SER A 84 5.52 -2.02 9.12
C SER A 84 4.06 -1.83 8.68
N ILE A 85 3.41 -2.83 8.09
CA ILE A 85 1.96 -2.77 7.81
C ILE A 85 1.14 -2.45 9.07
N ALA A 86 1.58 -2.87 10.26
CA ALA A 86 0.91 -2.59 11.53
C ALA A 86 0.87 -1.09 11.89
N GLU A 87 1.72 -0.26 11.28
CA GLU A 87 1.68 1.20 11.45
C GLU A 87 0.40 1.79 10.86
N LEU A 88 -0.25 1.10 9.90
CA LEU A 88 -1.54 1.45 9.32
C LEU A 88 -2.71 1.05 10.26
N SER A 89 -2.65 1.49 11.51
CA SER A 89 -3.63 1.15 12.57
C SER A 89 -5.10 1.52 12.27
N GLU A 90 -5.32 2.43 11.31
CA GLU A 90 -6.66 2.85 10.84
C GLU A 90 -7.12 2.14 9.56
N LEU A 91 -6.34 1.19 9.05
CA LEU A 91 -6.67 0.47 7.81
C LEU A 91 -7.95 -0.36 8.00
N GLU A 92 -8.95 -0.06 7.19
CA GLU A 92 -10.23 -0.76 7.12
C GLU A 92 -10.28 -1.70 5.92
N LYS A 93 -9.54 -1.41 4.85
CA LYS A 93 -9.54 -2.20 3.61
C LYS A 93 -8.15 -2.41 3.04
N LEU A 94 -7.83 -3.65 2.69
CA LEU A 94 -6.58 -4.01 2.01
C LEU A 94 -6.84 -4.94 0.82
N GLU A 95 -6.39 -4.53 -0.35
CA GLU A 95 -6.44 -5.35 -1.58
C GLU A 95 -5.02 -5.67 -2.07
N LEU A 96 -4.73 -6.95 -2.32
CA LEU A 96 -3.40 -7.45 -2.66
C LEU A 96 -3.37 -8.05 -4.07
N TYR A 97 -3.37 -7.19 -5.08
CA TYR A 97 -3.46 -7.59 -6.49
C TYR A 97 -2.17 -8.22 -7.02
N TYR A 98 -2.31 -9.43 -7.58
CA TYR A 98 -1.24 -10.15 -8.28
C TYR A 98 0.01 -10.39 -7.41
N MET A 99 -0.15 -10.51 -6.10
CA MET A 99 0.97 -10.77 -5.20
C MET A 99 0.95 -12.25 -4.80
N PRO A 100 2.01 -13.03 -5.10
CA PRO A 100 2.12 -14.41 -4.61
C PRO A 100 2.52 -14.44 -3.13
N ILE A 101 1.73 -13.79 -2.27
CA ILE A 101 2.00 -13.71 -0.83
C ILE A 101 1.69 -15.07 -0.23
N THR A 102 2.75 -15.76 0.17
CA THR A 102 2.63 -17.04 0.86
C THR A 102 2.49 -16.88 2.37
N GLU A 103 2.98 -15.78 2.93
CA GLU A 103 3.00 -15.53 4.38
C GLU A 103 2.79 -14.04 4.71
N LEU A 104 1.96 -13.80 5.72
CA LEU A 104 1.76 -12.48 6.34
C LEU A 104 2.52 -12.43 7.68
N PRO A 105 3.17 -11.31 8.03
CA PRO A 105 3.88 -11.17 9.30
C PRO A 105 2.88 -11.20 10.47
N ASN A 106 3.34 -11.57 11.67
CA ASN A 106 2.47 -11.60 12.86
C ASN A 106 1.85 -10.22 13.16
N GLU A 107 2.58 -9.16 12.86
CA GLU A 107 2.17 -7.76 13.01
C GLU A 107 0.96 -7.42 12.12
N PHE A 108 0.77 -8.12 11.00
CA PHE A 108 -0.42 -7.95 10.15
C PHE A 108 -1.72 -8.15 10.94
N PHE A 109 -1.74 -9.10 11.86
CA PHE A 109 -2.92 -9.43 12.64
C PHE A 109 -3.22 -8.42 13.76
N GLN A 110 -2.40 -7.37 13.88
CA GLN A 110 -2.64 -6.22 14.76
C GLN A 110 -3.57 -5.17 14.12
N LEU A 111 -3.92 -5.30 12.84
CA LEU A 111 -4.86 -4.43 12.13
C LEU A 111 -6.31 -4.63 12.61
N LYS A 112 -6.61 -4.21 13.83
CA LYS A 112 -7.90 -4.46 14.50
C LYS A 112 -9.09 -3.72 13.89
N LYS A 113 -8.85 -2.82 12.93
CA LYS A 113 -9.89 -2.11 12.18
C LYS A 113 -10.15 -2.69 10.79
N LEU A 114 -9.38 -3.68 10.36
CA LEU A 114 -9.50 -4.26 9.03
C LEU A 114 -10.84 -5.00 8.89
N LYS A 115 -11.65 -4.54 7.94
CA LYS A 115 -12.98 -5.08 7.59
C LYS A 115 -12.95 -5.87 6.30
N GLU A 116 -12.13 -5.45 5.34
CA GLU A 116 -12.02 -6.09 4.04
C GLU A 116 -10.57 -6.50 3.75
N LEU A 117 -10.36 -7.79 3.51
CA LEU A 117 -9.10 -8.35 3.01
C LEU A 117 -9.34 -9.09 1.71
N ILE A 118 -8.72 -8.64 0.63
CA ILE A 118 -9.03 -9.12 -0.71
C ILE A 118 -7.80 -9.70 -1.41
N GLN A 119 -8.00 -10.81 -2.11
CA GLN A 119 -7.01 -11.55 -2.88
C GLN A 119 -5.86 -12.13 -2.06
N LEU A 120 -6.22 -12.82 -0.98
CA LEU A 120 -5.25 -13.62 -0.25
C LEU A 120 -5.13 -15.02 -0.87
N GLU A 121 -3.92 -15.55 -1.04
CA GLU A 121 -3.76 -16.89 -1.60
C GLU A 121 -4.18 -17.99 -0.61
N LYS A 122 -3.82 -17.86 0.67
CA LYS A 122 -4.09 -18.86 1.73
C LYS A 122 -4.72 -18.22 2.93
N ILE A 123 -5.59 -18.95 3.62
CA ILE A 123 -6.08 -18.53 4.92
C ILE A 123 -4.98 -18.81 5.98
N PRO A 124 -4.40 -17.79 6.62
CA PRO A 124 -3.38 -17.99 7.64
C PRO A 124 -3.99 -18.45 8.97
N PRO A 125 -3.23 -19.17 9.81
CA PRO A 125 -3.71 -19.66 11.11
C PRO A 125 -4.12 -18.54 12.10
N SER A 126 -3.64 -17.32 11.87
CA SER A 126 -3.98 -16.14 12.66
C SER A 126 -5.10 -15.27 12.07
N ILE A 127 -5.76 -15.69 10.98
CA ILE A 127 -6.84 -14.88 10.37
C ILE A 127 -7.92 -14.51 11.40
N GLY A 128 -8.21 -15.42 12.34
CA GLY A 128 -9.21 -15.24 13.39
C GLY A 128 -8.90 -14.11 14.39
N GLU A 129 -7.71 -13.51 14.35
CA GLU A 129 -7.33 -12.36 15.17
C GLU A 129 -7.87 -11.03 14.62
N LEU A 130 -8.30 -11.01 13.35
CA LEU A 130 -8.93 -9.85 12.71
C LEU A 130 -10.42 -9.78 13.09
N SER A 131 -10.70 -9.42 14.34
CA SER A 131 -12.06 -9.49 14.92
C SER A 131 -13.12 -8.65 14.20
N GLU A 132 -12.69 -7.63 13.45
CA GLU A 132 -13.55 -6.73 12.66
C GLU A 132 -13.72 -7.16 11.20
N LEU A 133 -13.12 -8.28 10.77
CA LEU A 133 -13.18 -8.69 9.37
C LEU A 133 -14.61 -9.09 8.98
N GLU A 134 -15.13 -8.43 7.95
CA GLU A 134 -16.47 -8.61 7.39
C GLU A 134 -16.43 -9.31 6.03
N LYS A 135 -15.37 -9.06 5.25
CA LYS A 135 -15.12 -9.65 3.94
C LYS A 135 -13.71 -10.19 3.83
N LEU A 136 -13.61 -11.45 3.44
CA LEU A 136 -12.36 -12.11 3.12
C LEU A 136 -12.46 -12.72 1.73
N ASN A 137 -11.69 -12.26 0.76
CA ASN A 137 -11.64 -12.91 -0.55
C ASN A 137 -10.34 -13.71 -0.68
N ILE A 138 -10.49 -15.02 -0.92
CA ILE A 138 -9.36 -15.92 -1.19
C ILE A 138 -9.26 -16.15 -2.69
N GLU A 139 -8.09 -15.90 -3.28
CA GLU A 139 -7.83 -16.18 -4.68
C GLU A 139 -7.59 -17.68 -4.86
N GLN A 140 -8.57 -18.38 -5.45
CA GLN A 140 -8.40 -19.78 -5.81
C GLN A 140 -7.55 -19.90 -7.08
N ASN A 141 -6.45 -20.65 -6.97
CA ASN A 141 -5.65 -21.08 -8.11
C ASN A 141 -5.33 -22.58 -7.99
N GLU A 142 -4.71 -23.15 -9.02
CA GLU A 142 -4.38 -24.59 -9.07
C GLU A 142 -3.51 -25.08 -7.90
N ARG A 143 -2.87 -24.17 -7.15
CA ARG A 143 -2.00 -24.47 -6.00
C ARG A 143 -2.68 -24.26 -4.65
N ASN A 144 -3.92 -23.76 -4.64
CA ASN A 144 -4.61 -23.31 -3.43
C ASN A 144 -6.09 -23.67 -3.38
N GLU A 145 -6.37 -24.93 -3.67
CA GLU A 145 -7.68 -25.50 -3.43
C GLU A 145 -7.99 -25.53 -1.92
N ILE A 146 -9.03 -24.81 -1.52
CA ILE A 146 -9.61 -24.93 -0.17
C ILE A 146 -10.35 -26.26 -0.12
N LYS A 147 -9.69 -27.30 0.40
CA LYS A 147 -10.30 -28.63 0.59
C LYS A 147 -11.19 -28.69 1.82
N GLU A 148 -10.85 -27.90 2.83
CA GLU A 148 -11.56 -27.82 4.10
C GLU A 148 -11.60 -26.36 4.56
N ILE A 149 -12.67 -25.98 5.24
CA ILE A 149 -12.81 -24.65 5.84
C ILE A 149 -12.01 -24.64 7.16
N PRO A 150 -10.95 -23.84 7.29
CA PRO A 150 -10.13 -23.81 8.51
C PRO A 150 -10.90 -23.28 9.72
N ASN A 151 -10.64 -23.84 10.90
CA ASN A 151 -11.36 -23.53 12.14
C ASN A 151 -11.23 -22.06 12.56
N GLU A 152 -10.16 -21.42 12.11
CA GLU A 152 -9.85 -20.02 12.34
C GLU A 152 -10.93 -19.09 11.79
N LEU A 153 -11.59 -19.45 10.68
CA LEU A 153 -12.70 -18.67 10.13
C LEU A 153 -13.88 -18.60 11.11
N PHE A 154 -14.10 -19.62 11.94
CA PHE A 154 -15.17 -19.59 12.95
C PHE A 154 -14.90 -18.59 14.09
N LYS A 155 -13.68 -18.08 14.22
CA LYS A 155 -13.34 -16.99 15.16
C LYS A 155 -13.82 -15.63 14.63
N LEU A 156 -13.98 -15.46 13.32
CA LEU A 156 -14.41 -14.22 12.67
C LEU A 156 -15.93 -14.01 12.80
N LYS A 157 -16.37 -13.49 13.95
CA LYS A 157 -17.81 -13.31 14.25
C LYS A 157 -18.51 -12.29 13.34
N LYS A 158 -17.75 -11.40 12.70
CA LYS A 158 -18.26 -10.36 11.80
C LYS A 158 -18.19 -10.74 10.32
N LEU A 159 -17.57 -11.87 9.96
CA LEU A 159 -17.47 -12.30 8.57
C LEU A 159 -18.87 -12.52 7.98
N ARG A 160 -19.12 -11.97 6.80
CA ARG A 160 -20.37 -12.09 6.03
C ARG A 160 -20.13 -12.51 4.57
N GLU A 161 -18.93 -12.26 4.04
CA GLU A 161 -18.54 -12.60 2.67
C GLU A 161 -17.18 -13.35 2.69
N LEU A 162 -17.14 -14.52 2.03
CA LEU A 162 -15.96 -15.37 1.85
C LEU A 162 -15.80 -15.76 0.37
#